data_AF-A0AAQ4E510-F1
#
_entry.id   AF-A0AAQ4E510-F1
#
_cell.length_a   1.000
_cell.length_b   1.000
_cell.length_c   1.000
_cell.angle_alpha   90.00
_cell.angle_beta   90.00
_cell.angle_gamma   90.00
#
_symmetry.space_group_name_H-M   'P 1'
#
loop_
_entity.id
_entity.type
_entity.pdbx_description
1 polymer ?
#
loop_
_entity_poly.entity_id
_entity_poly.type
_entity_poly.pdbx_seq_one_letter_code
_entity_poly.pdbx_strand_id
1 'polypeptide(L)'
;MLFVSSPALAVISRTARAKFHELFTRSVLGPSARKMFSTSSSNGNLIAVCQVTSSSDKAANFETCSGLIHKAQTRGAMMVFLPEAVDFIAEKKAQAYELAEPLDGPIVTKYKELAKKLGVWLSLGSVHVK
;
A
#
# COMPACT_ATOMS: atom_id res chain seq x y z
N MET A 1 -10.74 -12.22 -22.38
CA MET A 1 -10.12 -11.24 -21.45
C MET A 1 -11.07 -11.06 -20.28
N LEU A 2 -10.94 -11.92 -19.26
CA LEU A 2 -11.78 -11.91 -18.05
C LEU A 2 -10.81 -11.73 -16.87
N PHE A 3 -10.65 -10.50 -16.41
CA PHE A 3 -10.06 -10.24 -15.09
C PHE A 3 -11.21 -9.86 -14.17
N VAL A 4 -11.59 -10.82 -13.34
CA VAL A 4 -12.72 -10.74 -12.41
C VAL A 4 -12.38 -9.75 -11.29
N SER A 5 -13.37 -8.94 -10.98
CA SER A 5 -13.46 -7.95 -9.90
C SER A 5 -13.03 -8.49 -8.53
N SER A 6 -11.77 -8.27 -8.14
CA SER A 6 -11.36 -8.32 -6.74
C SER A 6 -10.19 -7.37 -6.48
N PRO A 7 -10.33 -6.42 -5.52
CA PRO A 7 -9.22 -5.58 -5.10
C PRO A 7 -8.19 -6.44 -4.38
N ALA A 8 -7.10 -6.75 -5.07
CA ALA A 8 -6.02 -7.57 -4.54
C ALA A 8 -4.95 -6.68 -3.89
N LEU A 9 -4.51 -7.08 -2.70
CA LEU A 9 -3.33 -6.49 -2.04
C LEU A 9 -2.13 -7.38 -2.33
N ALA A 10 -1.20 -6.88 -3.13
CA ALA A 10 0.07 -7.56 -3.37
C ALA A 10 1.06 -7.16 -2.26
N VAL A 11 1.36 -8.09 -1.36
CA VAL A 11 2.34 -7.91 -0.30
C VAL A 11 3.63 -8.60 -0.71
N ILE A 12 4.65 -7.81 -1.03
CA ILE A 12 5.98 -8.34 -1.35
C ILE A 12 6.71 -8.59 -0.03
N SER A 13 6.47 -9.77 0.57
CA SER A 13 7.17 -10.22 1.78
C SER A 13 8.36 -11.12 1.42
N ARG A 14 9.52 -10.88 2.07
CA ARG A 14 10.83 -11.52 1.82
C ARG A 14 10.93 -12.98 2.27
N THR A 15 9.84 -13.74 2.32
CA THR A 15 9.84 -15.11 2.88
C THR A 15 10.78 -16.07 2.15
N ALA A 16 11.04 -15.84 0.85
CA ALA A 16 11.92 -16.68 0.04
C ALA A 16 13.41 -16.60 0.43
N ARG A 17 13.89 -15.47 0.99
CA ARG A 17 15.31 -15.30 1.36
C ARG A 17 15.67 -15.97 2.68
N ALA A 18 14.68 -16.14 3.59
CA ALA A 18 14.90 -16.73 4.90
C ALA A 18 15.32 -18.21 4.81
N LYS A 19 14.67 -18.99 3.93
CA LYS A 19 15.01 -20.43 3.75
C LYS A 19 16.40 -20.65 3.15
N PHE A 20 16.81 -19.80 2.20
CA PHE A 20 18.15 -19.90 1.59
C PHE A 20 19.25 -19.54 2.60
N HIS A 21 19.01 -18.56 3.46
CA HIS A 21 19.94 -18.17 4.51
C HIS A 21 20.02 -19.22 5.63
N GLU A 22 18.91 -19.82 6.05
CA GLU A 22 18.89 -20.89 7.06
C GLU A 22 19.69 -22.12 6.60
N LEU A 23 19.54 -22.53 5.34
CA LEU A 23 20.27 -23.66 4.76
C LEU A 23 21.77 -23.37 4.59
N PHE A 24 22.14 -22.16 4.15
CA PHE A 24 23.54 -21.77 3.98
C PHE A 24 24.27 -21.61 5.33
N THR A 25 23.60 -21.06 6.35
CA THR A 25 24.19 -20.83 7.68
C THR A 25 24.42 -22.13 8.44
N ARG A 26 23.58 -23.17 8.23
CA ARG A 26 23.75 -24.48 8.87
C ARG A 26 24.99 -25.24 8.37
N SER A 27 25.48 -24.95 7.16
CA SER A 27 26.56 -25.72 6.53
C SER A 27 27.96 -25.14 6.73
N VAL A 28 28.11 -23.84 7.03
CA VAL A 28 29.41 -23.16 6.86
C VAL A 28 29.96 -22.46 8.12
N LEU A 29 29.16 -22.18 9.17
CA LEU A 29 29.60 -21.33 10.28
C LEU A 29 29.41 -21.92 11.68
N GLY A 30 30.47 -21.82 12.50
CA GLY A 30 30.50 -22.29 13.89
C GLY A 30 29.79 -21.37 14.91
N PRO A 31 29.68 -21.80 16.18
CA PRO A 31 28.82 -21.18 17.20
C PRO A 31 29.05 -19.69 17.48
N SER A 32 30.30 -19.21 17.38
CA SER A 32 30.66 -17.81 17.66
C SER A 32 30.21 -16.82 16.59
N ALA A 33 30.14 -17.25 15.32
CA ALA A 33 29.67 -16.38 14.22
C ALA A 33 28.14 -16.14 14.28
N ARG A 34 27.40 -16.98 15.01
CA ARG A 34 25.95 -16.80 15.22
C ARG A 34 25.61 -15.51 15.99
N LYS A 35 26.52 -15.01 16.82
CA LYS A 35 26.25 -13.83 17.68
C LYS A 35 26.39 -12.50 16.95
N MET A 36 27.14 -12.46 15.84
CA MET A 36 27.32 -11.23 15.04
C MET A 36 26.25 -11.02 13.97
N PHE A 37 25.53 -12.09 13.57
CA PHE A 37 24.41 -12.02 12.64
C PHE A 37 23.05 -12.17 13.35
N SER A 38 22.94 -11.67 14.58
CA SER A 38 21.64 -11.31 15.14
C SER A 38 21.12 -10.12 14.33
N THR A 39 20.60 -10.38 13.13
CA THR A 39 19.77 -9.43 12.41
C THR A 39 18.65 -9.07 13.36
N SER A 40 18.65 -7.84 13.85
CA SER A 40 17.45 -7.25 14.44
C SER A 40 16.31 -7.55 13.47
N SER A 41 15.28 -8.24 13.94
CA SER A 41 14.04 -8.42 13.22
C SER A 41 13.38 -7.06 13.11
N SER A 42 13.91 -6.18 12.28
CA SER A 42 13.26 -4.95 11.90
C SER A 42 12.03 -5.37 11.10
N ASN A 43 10.88 -5.37 11.75
CA ASN A 43 9.56 -5.41 11.11
C ASN A 43 9.31 -4.20 10.17
N GLY A 44 10.35 -3.44 9.82
CA GLY A 44 10.26 -2.09 9.29
C GLY A 44 10.49 -1.93 7.78
N ASN A 45 10.41 -3.01 6.99
CA ASN A 45 10.69 -2.95 5.55
C ASN A 45 9.54 -3.47 4.68
N LEU A 46 8.35 -3.67 5.25
CA LEU A 46 7.22 -4.15 4.46
C LEU A 46 6.56 -2.97 3.75
N ILE A 47 6.38 -3.11 2.44
CA ILE A 47 5.58 -2.22 1.62
C ILE A 47 4.39 -2.99 1.05
N ALA A 48 3.30 -2.28 0.78
CA ALA A 48 2.12 -2.85 0.15
C ALA A 48 1.79 -2.09 -1.13
N VAL A 49 1.40 -2.84 -2.16
CA VAL A 49 0.88 -2.28 -3.41
C VAL A 49 -0.57 -2.72 -3.53
N CYS A 50 -1.47 -1.75 -3.63
CA CYS A 50 -2.89 -1.97 -3.73
C CYS A 50 -3.33 -1.96 -5.19
N GLN A 51 -4.18 -2.91 -5.56
CA GLN A 51 -4.96 -2.84 -6.79
C GLN A 51 -6.40 -2.46 -6.46
N VAL A 52 -6.90 -1.42 -7.12
CA VAL A 52 -8.24 -0.86 -6.91
C VAL A 52 -8.89 -0.63 -8.27
N THR A 53 -10.21 -0.79 -8.33
CA THR A 53 -11.01 -0.41 -9.51
C THR A 53 -11.80 0.84 -9.14
N SER A 54 -11.25 2.01 -9.45
CA SER A 54 -11.90 3.30 -9.17
C SER A 54 -13.12 3.52 -10.06
N SER A 55 -14.14 4.18 -9.50
CA SER A 55 -15.36 4.60 -10.19
C SER A 55 -15.57 6.11 -10.08
N SER A 56 -16.71 6.61 -10.54
CA SER A 56 -17.11 8.02 -10.33
C SER A 56 -17.52 8.34 -8.89
N ASP A 57 -17.77 7.31 -8.06
CA ASP A 57 -18.12 7.48 -6.65
C ASP A 57 -16.87 7.57 -5.75
N LYS A 58 -16.51 8.82 -5.42
CA LYS A 58 -15.38 9.14 -4.53
C LYS A 58 -15.48 8.48 -3.15
N ALA A 59 -16.68 8.33 -2.60
CA ALA A 59 -16.86 7.76 -1.28
C ALA A 59 -16.62 6.24 -1.32
N ALA A 60 -17.19 5.54 -2.29
CA ALA A 60 -16.97 4.11 -2.48
C ALA A 60 -15.48 3.78 -2.76
N ASN A 61 -14.82 4.61 -3.58
CA ASN A 61 -13.39 4.47 -3.86
C ASN A 61 -12.56 4.64 -2.57
N PHE A 62 -12.86 5.66 -1.76
CA PHE A 62 -12.19 5.90 -0.49
C PHE A 62 -12.36 4.74 0.49
N GLU A 63 -13.57 4.22 0.66
CA GLU A 63 -13.83 3.08 1.55
C GLU A 63 -13.08 1.81 1.11
N THR A 64 -12.99 1.57 -0.20
CA THR A 64 -12.21 0.45 -0.73
C THR A 64 -10.72 0.62 -0.41
N CYS A 65 -10.17 1.80 -0.66
CA CYS A 65 -8.77 2.10 -0.42
C CYS A 65 -8.42 2.08 1.07
N SER A 66 -9.27 2.67 1.91
CA SER A 66 -9.08 2.70 3.36
C SER A 66 -9.03 1.28 3.94
N GLY A 67 -9.92 0.40 3.49
CA GLY A 67 -9.92 -1.02 3.86
C GLY A 67 -8.63 -1.75 3.47
N LEU A 68 -8.08 -1.47 2.28
CA LEU A 68 -6.80 -2.04 1.85
C LEU A 68 -5.61 -1.50 2.64
N ILE A 69 -5.59 -0.19 2.92
CA ILE A 69 -4.54 0.46 3.73
C ILE A 69 -4.55 -0.12 5.15
N HIS A 70 -5.73 -0.30 5.75
CA HIS A 70 -5.87 -0.98 7.03
C HIS A 70 -5.32 -2.41 6.99
N LYS A 71 -5.69 -3.20 5.96
CA LYS A 71 -5.15 -4.57 5.79
C LYS A 71 -3.63 -4.59 5.57
N ALA A 72 -3.07 -3.58 4.95
CA ALA A 72 -1.62 -3.45 4.78
C ALA A 72 -0.94 -3.13 6.11
N GLN A 73 -1.49 -2.17 6.87
CA GLN A 73 -0.98 -1.78 8.18
C GLN A 73 -1.03 -2.95 9.17
N THR A 74 -2.12 -3.72 9.22
CA THR A 74 -2.24 -4.88 10.12
C THR A 74 -1.22 -5.98 9.79
N ARG A 75 -0.73 -6.03 8.55
CA ARG A 75 0.35 -6.91 8.11
C ARG A 75 1.75 -6.34 8.38
N GLY A 76 1.85 -5.13 8.92
CA GLY A 76 3.10 -4.45 9.25
C GLY A 76 3.68 -3.60 8.12
N ALA A 77 2.90 -3.23 7.10
CA ALA A 77 3.38 -2.35 6.04
C ALA A 77 3.62 -0.93 6.58
N MET A 78 4.80 -0.36 6.28
CA MET A 78 5.15 1.02 6.64
C MET A 78 4.84 2.01 5.52
N MET A 79 4.69 1.53 4.29
CA MET A 79 4.33 2.34 3.13
C MET A 79 3.35 1.57 2.24
N VAL A 80 2.33 2.27 1.76
CA VAL A 80 1.28 1.73 0.88
C VAL A 80 1.22 2.56 -0.40
N PHE A 81 1.25 1.88 -1.54
CA PHE A 81 1.13 2.47 -2.86
C PHE A 81 -0.25 2.16 -3.43
N LEU A 82 -1.00 3.21 -3.75
CA LEU A 82 -2.28 3.18 -4.43
C LEU A 82 -2.06 3.40 -5.94
N PRO A 83 -2.98 2.90 -6.79
CA PRO A 83 -2.89 3.11 -8.23
C PRO A 83 -3.21 4.56 -8.63
N GLU A 84 -3.02 4.87 -9.91
CA GLU A 84 -3.45 6.14 -10.52
C GLU A 84 -4.97 6.33 -10.39
N ALA A 85 -5.44 7.58 -10.30
CA ALA A 85 -6.85 7.96 -10.26
C ALA A 85 -7.62 7.29 -9.10
N VAL A 86 -7.02 7.30 -7.90
CA VAL A 86 -7.61 6.70 -6.70
C VAL A 86 -8.77 7.52 -6.10
N ASP A 87 -8.88 8.78 -6.50
CA ASP A 87 -9.97 9.67 -6.13
C ASP A 87 -11.25 9.33 -6.91
N PHE A 88 -11.21 9.42 -8.24
CA PHE A 88 -12.31 9.05 -9.12
C PHE A 88 -11.84 8.79 -10.56
N ILE A 89 -12.66 8.06 -11.29
CA ILE A 89 -12.62 8.00 -12.76
C ILE A 89 -13.94 8.55 -13.27
N ALA A 90 -13.88 9.69 -13.95
CA ALA A 90 -15.07 10.32 -14.52
C ALA A 90 -15.49 9.62 -15.82
N GLU A 91 -16.80 9.53 -16.05
CA GLU A 91 -17.37 8.99 -17.29
C GLU A 91 -17.31 10.02 -18.43
N LYS A 92 -17.26 11.32 -18.08
CA LYS A 92 -17.27 12.44 -19.03
C LYS A 92 -16.28 13.52 -18.60
N LYS A 93 -15.72 14.23 -19.57
CA LYS A 93 -14.77 15.34 -19.31
C LYS A 93 -15.37 16.44 -18.44
N ALA A 94 -16.63 16.83 -18.68
CA ALA A 94 -17.32 17.83 -17.86
C ALA A 94 -17.44 17.39 -16.39
N GLN A 95 -17.73 16.11 -16.16
CA GLN A 95 -17.81 15.54 -14.81
C GLN A 95 -16.46 15.55 -14.10
N ALA A 96 -15.35 15.38 -14.82
CA ALA A 96 -14.01 15.45 -14.21
C ALA A 96 -13.71 16.83 -13.59
N TYR A 97 -14.14 17.92 -14.24
CA TYR A 97 -13.97 19.28 -13.71
C TYR A 97 -14.82 19.55 -12.46
N GLU A 98 -16.01 18.95 -12.38
CA GLU A 98 -16.90 19.07 -11.23
C GLU A 98 -16.42 18.23 -10.03
N LEU A 99 -15.84 17.05 -10.30
CA LEU A 99 -15.38 16.14 -9.27
C LEU A 99 -13.97 16.47 -8.73
N ALA A 100 -13.15 17.17 -9.52
CA ALA A 100 -11.81 17.58 -9.14
C ALA A 100 -11.84 18.49 -7.91
N GLU A 101 -10.92 18.23 -6.98
CA GLU A 101 -10.79 18.94 -5.72
C GLU A 101 -9.41 19.61 -5.65
N PRO A 102 -9.25 20.72 -4.92
CA PRO A 102 -7.93 21.26 -4.65
C PRO A 102 -7.09 20.26 -3.81
N LEU A 103 -5.77 20.45 -3.75
CA LEU A 103 -4.86 19.51 -3.06
C LEU A 103 -5.06 19.46 -1.52
N ASP A 104 -5.71 20.48 -0.97
CA ASP A 104 -6.19 20.58 0.42
C ASP A 104 -7.68 20.24 0.55
N GLY A 105 -8.29 19.73 -0.51
CA GLY A 105 -9.69 19.33 -0.55
C GLY A 105 -10.04 18.15 0.37
N PRO A 106 -11.34 17.85 0.49
CA PRO A 106 -11.85 16.79 1.36
C PRO A 106 -11.17 15.43 1.18
N ILE A 107 -10.96 14.97 -0.07
CA ILE A 107 -10.44 13.62 -0.32
C ILE A 107 -8.99 13.47 0.13
N VAL A 108 -8.13 14.44 -0.20
CA VAL A 108 -6.72 14.41 0.18
C VAL A 108 -6.56 14.58 1.68
N THR A 109 -7.41 15.41 2.31
CA THR A 109 -7.43 15.58 3.77
C THR A 109 -7.78 14.27 4.47
N LYS A 110 -8.79 13.53 4.01
CA LYS A 110 -9.13 12.20 4.55
C LYS A 110 -7.96 11.20 4.46
N TYR A 111 -7.25 11.15 3.32
CA TYR A 111 -6.07 10.28 3.19
C TYR A 111 -4.92 10.70 4.11
N LYS A 112 -4.68 12.01 4.27
CA LYS A 112 -3.68 12.53 5.22
C LYS A 112 -4.01 12.14 6.66
N GLU A 113 -5.26 12.25 7.07
CA GLU A 113 -5.72 11.84 8.40
C GLU A 113 -5.58 10.32 8.61
N LEU A 114 -5.97 9.53 7.61
CA LEU A 114 -5.83 8.08 7.65
C LEU A 114 -4.37 7.64 7.79
N ALA A 115 -3.47 8.23 6.98
CA ALA A 115 -2.02 7.99 7.05
C ALA A 115 -1.46 8.28 8.45
N LYS A 116 -1.82 9.44 9.01
CA LYS A 116 -1.41 9.85 10.37
C LYS A 116 -1.95 8.90 11.44
N LYS A 117 -3.23 8.54 11.37
CA LYS A 117 -3.88 7.65 12.33
C LYS A 117 -3.25 6.25 12.33
N LEU A 118 -2.85 5.75 11.16
CA LEU A 118 -2.28 4.43 11.00
C LEU A 118 -0.75 4.39 11.11
N GLY A 119 -0.08 5.54 11.10
CA GLY A 119 1.37 5.63 11.14
C GLY A 119 2.04 5.05 9.88
N VAL A 120 1.38 5.14 8.72
CA VAL A 120 1.89 4.61 7.44
C VAL A 120 2.07 5.74 6.43
N TRP A 121 3.07 5.60 5.56
CA TRP A 121 3.25 6.46 4.40
C TRP A 121 2.33 6.02 3.27
N LEU A 122 1.72 6.98 2.58
CA LEU A 122 0.85 6.72 1.43
C LEU A 122 1.42 7.36 0.17
N SER A 123 1.46 6.59 -0.92
CA SER A 123 1.56 7.11 -2.28
C SER A 123 0.19 6.98 -2.92
N LEU A 124 -0.45 8.11 -3.25
CA LEU A 124 -1.80 8.11 -3.84
C LEU A 124 -1.80 7.83 -5.37
N GLY A 125 -0.64 7.58 -5.98
CA GLY A 125 -0.52 7.45 -7.44
C GLY A 125 -0.71 8.79 -8.14
N SER A 126 -1.97 9.21 -8.31
CA SER A 126 -2.37 10.53 -8.80
C SER A 126 -3.71 10.94 -8.20
N VAL A 127 -3.95 12.26 -8.16
CA VAL A 127 -5.24 12.86 -7.80
C VAL A 127 -5.57 13.98 -8.79
N HIS A 128 -6.84 14.16 -9.11
CA HIS A 128 -7.31 15.19 -10.03
C HIS A 128 -7.48 16.51 -9.28
N VAL A 129 -6.59 17.46 -9.59
CA VAL A 129 -6.58 18.79 -8.98
C VAL A 129 -7.20 19.81 -9.93
N LYS A 130 -7.94 20.76 -9.34
CA LYS A 130 -8.53 21.89 -10.06
C LYS A 130 -7.55 23.04 -10.26
#